data_AF-A0A538FKV3-F1
#
_entry.id   AF-A0A538FKV3-F1
#
_cell.length_a   1.000
_cell.length_b   1.000
_cell.length_c   1.000
_cell.angle_alpha   90.00
_cell.angle_beta   90.00
_cell.angle_gamma   90.00
#
_symmetry.space_group_name_H-M   'P 1'
#
loop_
_entity.id
_entity.type
_entity.pdbx_description
1 polymer ?
#
loop_
_entity_poly.entity_id
_entity_poly.type
_entity_poly.pdbx_seq_one_letter_code
_entity_poly.pdbx_strand_id
1 'polypeptide(L)' 'QDIGRLFWDRNEIRAKLADKLADAFERVWRLAEEQGLSLRSAALVAGIREVGAALTSRGIYP' A
#
# COMPACT_ATOMS: atom_id res chain seq x y z
N GLN A 1 5.75 -4.51 -16.32
CA GLN A 1 4.52 -4.89 -17.05
C GLN A 1 4.75 -4.95 -18.57
N ASP A 2 5.88 -4.44 -19.12
CA ASP A 2 6.24 -4.61 -20.54
C ASP A 2 7.35 -5.65 -20.79
N ILE A 3 7.28 -6.82 -20.15
CA ILE A 3 8.19 -7.93 -20.48
C ILE A 3 7.34 -9.16 -20.76
N GLY A 4 6.79 -9.20 -21.98
CA GLY A 4 6.25 -10.43 -22.57
C GLY A 4 4.74 -10.58 -22.63
N ARG A 5 3.96 -9.59 -23.11
CA ARG A 5 2.59 -9.74 -23.70
C ARG A 5 1.54 -10.65 -23.00
N LEU A 6 1.72 -10.98 -21.73
CA LEU A 6 0.73 -11.71 -20.92
C LEU A 6 -0.17 -10.68 -20.25
N PHE A 7 -1.23 -10.28 -20.97
CA PHE A 7 -2.26 -9.43 -20.41
C PHE A 7 -3.18 -10.26 -19.52
N TRP A 8 -3.38 -9.81 -18.29
CA TRP A 8 -4.42 -10.33 -17.40
C TRP A 8 -5.79 -10.07 -17.99
N ASP A 9 -6.71 -11.02 -17.82
CA ASP A 9 -8.10 -10.78 -18.15
C ASP A 9 -8.77 -9.85 -17.11
N ARG A 10 -9.99 -9.40 -17.41
CA ARG A 10 -10.74 -8.48 -16.54
C ARG A 10 -11.00 -9.06 -15.15
N ASN A 11 -11.25 -10.35 -15.04
CA ASN A 11 -11.52 -11.01 -13.75
C ASN A 11 -10.24 -11.09 -12.93
N GLU A 12 -9.11 -11.42 -13.56
CA GLU A 12 -7.81 -11.43 -12.93
C GLU A 12 -7.39 -10.02 -12.45
N ILE A 13 -7.62 -8.98 -13.26
CA ILE A 13 -7.39 -7.58 -12.85
C ILE A 13 -8.23 -7.23 -11.62
N ARG A 14 -9.52 -7.59 -11.62
CA ARG A 14 -10.43 -7.28 -10.51
C ARG A 14 -10.05 -8.02 -9.23
N ALA A 15 -9.67 -9.30 -9.32
CA ALA A 15 -9.21 -10.09 -8.18
C ALA A 15 -7.96 -9.46 -7.56
N LYS A 16 -6.93 -9.21 -8.38
CA LYS A 16 -5.68 -8.59 -7.90
C LYS A 16 -5.89 -7.19 -7.33
N LEU A 17 -6.84 -6.43 -7.88
CA LEU A 17 -7.19 -5.12 -7.35
C LEU A 17 -7.87 -5.25 -5.98
N ALA A 18 -8.83 -6.16 -5.84
CA ALA A 18 -9.52 -6.42 -4.58
C ALA A 18 -8.52 -6.84 -3.49
N ASP A 19 -7.60 -7.75 -3.80
CA ASP A 19 -6.57 -8.21 -2.87
C ASP A 19 -5.70 -7.04 -2.39
N LYS A 20 -5.19 -6.22 -3.32
CA LYS A 20 -4.36 -5.05 -2.97
C LYS A 20 -5.09 -4.02 -2.13
N LEU A 21 -6.37 -3.77 -2.43
CA LEU A 21 -7.18 -2.82 -1.67
C LEU A 21 -7.52 -3.35 -0.28
N ALA A 22 -7.82 -4.65 -0.16
CA ALA A 22 -8.07 -5.30 1.12
C ALA A 22 -6.82 -5.24 2.03
N ASP A 23 -5.66 -5.60 1.48
CA ASP A 23 -4.38 -5.52 2.21
C ASP A 23 -4.06 -4.09 2.66
N ALA A 24 -4.28 -3.10 1.78
CA ALA A 24 -4.06 -1.70 2.11
C ALA A 24 -5.02 -1.21 3.21
N PHE A 25 -6.29 -1.60 3.14
CA PHE A 25 -7.29 -1.25 4.14
C PHE A 25 -6.97 -1.87 5.50
N GLU A 26 -6.62 -3.15 5.55
CA GLU A 26 -6.28 -3.85 6.79
C GLU A 26 -5.12 -3.17 7.54
N ARG A 27 -4.08 -2.74 6.82
CA ARG A 27 -2.96 -1.98 7.41
C ARG A 27 -3.41 -0.65 8.03
N VAL A 28 -4.32 0.06 7.37
CA VAL A 28 -4.86 1.34 7.89
C VAL A 28 -5.77 1.09 9.09
N TRP A 29 -6.61 0.06 9.02
CA TRP A 29 -7.51 -0.32 10.11
C TRP A 29 -6.73 -0.66 11.38
N ARG A 30 -5.76 -1.58 11.26
CA ARG A 30 -4.93 -1.98 12.39
C ARG A 30 -4.19 -0.79 13.01
N LEU A 31 -3.63 0.08 12.17
CA LEU A 31 -2.94 1.29 12.61
C LEU A 31 -3.87 2.27 13.36
N ALA A 32 -5.11 2.39 12.89
CA ALA A 32 -6.12 3.24 13.52
C ALA A 32 -6.47 2.73 14.92
N GLU A 33 -6.71 1.42 15.06
CA GLU A 33 -7.01 0.77 16.35
C GLU A 33 -5.81 0.84 17.32
N GLU A 34 -4.61 0.51 16.84
CA GLU A 34 -3.37 0.50 17.64
C GLU A 34 -3.02 1.88 18.23
N GLN A 35 -3.37 2.97 17.53
CA GLN A 35 -2.97 4.33 17.91
C GLN A 35 -4.15 5.25 18.25
N GLY A 36 -5.39 4.74 18.27
CA GLY A 36 -6.58 5.54 18.53
C GLY A 36 -6.80 6.66 17.51
N LEU A 37 -6.43 6.45 16.25
CA LEU A 37 -6.53 7.44 15.18
C LEU A 37 -7.82 7.27 14.37
N SER A 38 -8.28 8.37 13.75
CA SER A 38 -9.25 8.22 12.66
C SER A 38 -8.64 7.47 11.48
N LEU A 39 -9.44 6.71 10.73
CA LEU A 39 -8.97 6.01 9.52
C LEU A 39 -8.29 6.95 8.51
N ARG A 40 -8.77 8.20 8.39
CA ARG A 40 -8.16 9.22 7.54
C ARG A 40 -6.73 9.56 8.00
N SER A 41 -6.56 9.80 9.31
CA SER A 41 -5.24 10.09 9.89
C SER A 41 -4.31 8.89 9.80
N ALA A 42 -4.81 7.68 10.09
CA ALA A 42 -4.04 6.45 9.97
C ALA A 42 -3.57 6.22 8.52
N ALA A 43 -4.42 6.47 7.51
CA ALA A 43 -4.03 6.37 6.10
C ALA A 43 -2.89 7.34 5.74
N LEU A 44 -2.94 8.58 6.22
CA LEU A 44 -1.87 9.56 6.02
C LEU A 44 -0.55 9.10 6.68
N VAL A 45 -0.62 8.63 7.93
CA VAL A 45 0.54 8.11 8.66
C VAL A 45 1.14 6.90 7.95
N ALA A 46 0.32 5.97 7.48
CA ALA A 46 0.76 4.79 6.73
C ALA A 46 1.54 5.19 5.47
N GLY A 47 1.00 6.12 4.67
CA GLY A 47 1.68 6.60 3.46
C GLY A 47 3.02 7.30 3.74
N ILE A 48 3.08 8.14 4.78
CA ILE A 48 4.33 8.79 5.19
C ILE A 48 5.37 7.76 5.62
N ARG A 49 4.98 6.75 6.40
CA ARG A 49 5.87 5.67 6.86
C ARG A 49 6.42 4.85 5.69
N GLU A 50 5.60 4.55 4.69
CA GLU A 50 6.02 3.78 3.51
C GLU A 50 7.09 4.53 2.70
N VAL A 51 6.88 5.82 2.41
CA VAL A 51 7.85 6.66 1.70
C VAL A 51 9.12 6.86 2.53
N GLY A 52 8.98 7.11 3.84
CA GLY A 52 10.11 7.27 4.75
C GLY A 52 10.99 6.01 4.82
N ALA A 53 10.36 4.84 4.96
CA ALA A 53 11.07 3.56 4.98
C ALA A 53 11.80 3.29 3.65
N ALA A 54 11.17 3.60 2.51
CA ALA A 54 11.81 3.48 1.20
C ALA A 54 13.04 4.40 1.09
N LEU A 55 12.96 5.63 1.59
CA LEU A 55 14.08 6.58 1.61
C LEU A 55 15.22 6.08 2.52
N THR A 56 14.90 5.62 3.73
CA THR A 56 15.90 5.05 4.65
C THR A 56 16.58 3.82 4.05
N SER A 57 15.82 2.93 3.41
CA SER A 57 16.36 1.71 2.78
C SER A 57 17.28 2.01 1.60
N ARG A 58 17.04 3.11 0.87
CA ARG A 58 17.87 3.51 -0.26
C ARG A 58 19.15 4.27 0.17
N GLY A 59 19.17 4.76 1.41
CA GLY A 59 20.17 5.71 1.90
C GLY A 59 19.92 7.13 1.38
N ILE A 60 20.19 8.14 2.20
CA ILE A 60 20.28 9.53 1.75
C ILE A 60 21.70 9.72 1.21
N TYR A 61 21.89 9.38 -0.07
CA TYR A 61 23.11 9.73 -0.81
C TYR A 61 22.78 10.91 -1.74
N PRO A 62 23.69 11.89 -1.93
CA PRO A 62 23.52 12.93 -2.95
C PRO A 62 23.39 12.33 -4.37
#